data_AF-A0A1B6HZC4-F1
#
_entry.id   AF-A0A1B6HZC4-F1
#
_cell.length_a   1.000
_cell.length_b   1.000
_cell.length_c   1.000
_cell.angle_alpha   90.00
_cell.angle_beta   90.00
_cell.angle_gamma   90.00
#
_symmetry.space_group_name_H-M   'P 1'
#
loop_
_entity.id
_entity.type
_entity.pdbx_description
1 polymer ?
#
loop_
_entity_poly.entity_id
_entity_poly.type
_entity_poly.pdbx_seq_one_letter_code
_entity_poly.pdbx_strand_id
1 'polypeptide(L)'
;AFYSDVLGEYEEYITKLFGYDKVLPMNTGVEGGETACKLARKWGYKTKKIPKDQARIIFAEGNFWGRTLSAVSSSTDPTCYEGFGPFMPGFSIIPYNDLAALEKELKDPNVAAFMVEPIQGEAGVVVPDDGYLKGVRDLCTKHNVLWIADEVQTGLCRTGRMLCVEHEGVRPDILILGKALSGGVYPVSAVLA
;
A
#
# COMPACT_ATOMS: atom_id res chain seq x y z
N ALA A 1 25.22 3.98 -6.93
CA ALA A 1 24.62 5.09 -7.69
C ALA A 1 25.59 6.26 -7.68
N PHE A 2 25.65 7.04 -8.76
CA PHE A 2 26.39 8.31 -8.78
C PHE A 2 25.62 9.38 -8.00
N TYR A 3 26.34 10.39 -7.50
CA TYR A 3 25.74 11.53 -6.82
C TYR A 3 24.82 12.33 -7.77
N SER A 4 23.70 12.80 -7.24
CA SER A 4 22.80 13.79 -7.85
C SER A 4 22.59 14.89 -6.82
N ASP A 5 22.68 16.14 -7.25
CA ASP A 5 22.51 17.33 -6.39
C ASP A 5 21.05 17.59 -6.02
N VAL A 6 20.08 17.10 -6.81
CA VAL A 6 18.65 17.34 -6.57
C VAL A 6 17.98 16.23 -5.75
N LEU A 7 18.52 15.01 -5.75
CA LEU A 7 17.86 13.86 -5.10
C LEU A 7 17.70 14.10 -3.59
N GLY A 8 18.74 14.56 -2.90
CA GLY A 8 18.69 14.80 -1.46
C GLY A 8 17.68 15.88 -1.06
N GLU A 9 17.59 16.96 -1.84
CA GLU A 9 16.62 18.04 -1.61
C GLU A 9 15.18 17.55 -1.79
N TYR A 10 14.93 16.75 -2.83
CA TYR A 10 13.64 16.10 -3.04
C TYR A 10 13.27 15.17 -1.88
N GLU A 11 14.21 14.32 -1.46
CA GLU A 11 14.01 13.37 -0.36
C GLU A 11 13.69 14.10 0.95
N GLU A 12 14.42 15.17 1.28
CA GLU A 12 14.16 15.99 2.47
C GLU A 12 12.80 16.70 2.40
N TYR A 13 12.47 17.31 1.25
CA TYR A 13 11.21 18.01 1.08
C TYR A 13 10.01 17.08 1.28
N ILE A 14 10.00 15.94 0.59
CA ILE A 14 8.86 15.04 0.58
C ILE A 14 8.68 14.33 1.94
N THR A 15 9.79 13.95 2.59
CA THR A 15 9.74 13.34 3.93
C THR A 15 9.22 14.32 4.98
N LYS A 16 9.64 15.60 4.94
CA LYS A 16 9.08 16.63 5.83
C LYS A 16 7.60 16.90 5.55
N LEU A 17 7.20 16.94 4.29
CA LEU A 17 5.81 17.24 3.90
C LEU A 17 4.82 16.20 4.42
N PHE A 18 5.14 14.91 4.27
CA PHE A 18 4.27 13.80 4.72
C PHE A 18 4.66 13.26 6.11
N GLY A 19 5.74 13.79 6.69
CA GLY A 19 6.22 13.49 8.02
C GLY A 19 6.87 12.12 8.19
N TYR A 20 7.39 11.47 7.15
CA TYR A 20 8.06 10.14 7.19
C TYR A 20 9.58 10.26 7.34
N ASP A 21 10.25 9.19 7.77
CA ASP A 21 11.70 9.19 7.99
C ASP A 21 12.48 8.99 6.68
N LYS A 22 11.92 8.22 5.74
CA LYS A 22 12.53 7.90 4.45
C LYS A 22 11.53 7.95 3.32
N VAL A 23 12.06 8.16 2.12
CA VAL A 23 11.35 7.97 0.85
C VAL A 23 12.23 7.12 -0.07
N LEU A 24 11.59 6.27 -0.86
CA LEU A 24 12.21 5.59 -1.99
C LEU A 24 11.48 6.03 -3.27
N PRO A 25 12.09 6.89 -4.10
CA PRO A 25 11.53 7.26 -5.40
C PRO A 25 11.57 6.07 -6.36
N MET A 26 10.47 5.88 -7.08
CA MET A 26 10.29 4.90 -8.16
C MET A 26 9.64 5.62 -9.37
N ASN A 27 9.27 4.90 -10.43
CA ASN A 27 8.73 5.52 -11.65
C ASN A 27 7.20 5.39 -11.76
N THR A 28 6.64 4.24 -11.37
CA THR A 28 5.21 3.94 -11.55
C THR A 28 4.52 3.56 -10.25
N GLY A 29 3.19 3.69 -10.20
CA GLY A 29 2.41 3.25 -9.03
C GLY A 29 2.64 1.77 -8.68
N VAL A 30 2.70 0.90 -9.70
CA VAL A 30 2.94 -0.53 -9.48
C VAL A 30 4.35 -0.83 -8.97
N GLU A 31 5.37 -0.08 -9.38
CA GLU A 31 6.70 -0.20 -8.76
C GLU A 31 6.69 0.25 -7.29
N GLY A 32 5.84 1.22 -6.95
CA GLY A 32 5.57 1.62 -5.57
C GLY A 32 4.96 0.46 -4.76
N GLY A 33 3.90 -0.17 -5.28
CA GLY A 33 3.27 -1.34 -4.66
C GLY A 33 4.20 -2.55 -4.52
N GLU A 34 4.96 -2.88 -5.56
CA GLU A 34 5.98 -3.95 -5.52
C GLU A 34 7.04 -3.66 -4.45
N THR A 35 7.48 -2.41 -4.37
CA THR A 35 8.46 -1.96 -3.38
C THR A 35 7.90 -2.05 -1.97
N ALA A 36 6.67 -1.59 -1.74
CA ALA A 36 5.99 -1.70 -0.45
C ALA A 36 5.83 -3.17 -0.02
N CYS A 37 5.43 -4.06 -0.93
CA CYS A 37 5.34 -5.50 -0.67
C CYS A 37 6.71 -6.10 -0.29
N LYS A 38 7.79 -5.68 -0.97
CA LYS A 38 9.15 -6.12 -0.65
C LYS A 38 9.63 -5.60 0.71
N LEU A 39 9.34 -4.34 1.04
CA LEU A 39 9.65 -3.76 2.35
C LEU A 39 8.92 -4.53 3.45
N ALA A 40 7.61 -4.77 3.29
CA ALA A 40 6.81 -5.52 4.24
C ALA A 40 7.30 -6.96 4.45
N ARG A 41 7.57 -7.71 3.37
CA ARG A 41 8.13 -9.07 3.49
C ARG A 41 9.50 -9.06 4.17
N LYS A 42 10.40 -8.16 3.76
CA LYS A 42 11.75 -8.06 4.35
C LYS A 42 11.69 -7.71 5.84
N TRP A 43 10.81 -6.78 6.23
CA TRP A 43 10.54 -6.45 7.63
C TRP A 43 9.93 -7.66 8.38
N GLY A 44 8.99 -8.35 7.76
CA GLY A 44 8.35 -9.55 8.31
C GLY A 44 9.37 -10.63 8.67
N TYR A 45 10.31 -10.92 7.76
CA TYR A 45 11.37 -11.89 8.00
C TYR A 45 12.43 -11.40 9.00
N LYS A 46 12.90 -10.15 8.86
CA LYS A 46 14.04 -9.65 9.65
C LYS A 46 13.66 -9.19 11.05
N THR A 47 12.49 -8.56 11.18
CA THR A 47 12.03 -7.90 12.40
C THR A 47 10.94 -8.71 13.09
N LYS A 48 9.83 -9.01 12.40
CA LYS A 48 8.71 -9.79 12.97
C LYS A 48 9.04 -11.29 13.15
N LYS A 49 10.14 -11.77 12.55
CA LYS A 49 10.63 -13.17 12.61
C LYS A 49 9.65 -14.19 12.02
N ILE A 50 8.89 -13.79 11.00
CA ILE A 50 8.10 -14.72 10.20
C ILE A 50 9.06 -15.78 9.60
N PRO A 51 8.72 -17.09 9.63
CA PRO A 51 9.55 -18.11 9.02
C PRO A 51 9.80 -17.84 7.53
N LYS A 52 10.95 -18.29 7.03
CA LYS A 52 11.35 -18.09 5.64
C LYS A 52 10.25 -18.52 4.66
N ASP A 53 9.98 -17.66 3.68
CA ASP A 53 9.02 -17.86 2.60
C ASP A 53 7.55 -18.04 3.04
N GLN A 54 7.22 -17.70 4.30
CA GLN A 54 5.85 -17.78 4.83
C GLN A 54 5.14 -16.42 4.95
N ALA A 55 5.78 -15.30 4.61
CA ALA A 55 5.15 -13.98 4.79
C ALA A 55 3.95 -13.78 3.86
N ARG A 56 2.82 -13.41 4.45
CA ARG A 56 1.57 -13.11 3.77
C ARG A 56 1.32 -11.59 3.72
N ILE A 57 0.74 -11.12 2.63
CA ILE A 57 0.20 -9.75 2.52
C ILE A 57 -1.28 -9.87 2.17
N ILE A 58 -2.11 -9.16 2.93
CA ILE A 58 -3.56 -9.13 2.71
C ILE A 58 -3.89 -7.94 1.79
N PHE A 59 -4.82 -8.16 0.86
CA PHE A 59 -5.43 -7.16 0.00
C PHE A 59 -6.95 -7.18 0.17
N ALA A 60 -7.61 -6.10 -0.24
CA ALA A 60 -9.06 -6.05 -0.29
C ALA A 60 -9.59 -6.53 -1.67
N GLU A 61 -10.75 -7.17 -1.70
CA GLU A 61 -11.48 -7.47 -2.94
C GLU A 61 -11.73 -6.18 -3.73
N GLY A 62 -11.56 -6.21 -5.04
CA GLY A 62 -11.67 -5.02 -5.91
C GLY A 62 -10.44 -4.10 -5.91
N ASN A 63 -9.34 -4.47 -5.24
CA ASN A 63 -8.11 -3.68 -5.25
C ASN A 63 -7.56 -3.47 -6.67
N PHE A 64 -6.93 -2.31 -6.89
CA PHE A 64 -6.12 -2.06 -8.08
C PHE A 64 -4.83 -1.31 -7.73
N TRP A 65 -3.69 -1.99 -7.89
CA TRP A 65 -2.37 -1.39 -7.66
C TRP A 65 -1.39 -1.60 -8.82
N GLY A 66 -1.85 -2.19 -9.93
CA GLY A 66 -1.05 -2.30 -11.15
C GLY A 66 -1.29 -3.57 -11.97
N ARG A 67 -0.33 -3.87 -12.85
CA ARG A 67 -0.41 -4.98 -13.83
C ARG A 67 0.84 -5.86 -13.92
N THR A 68 1.71 -5.81 -12.91
CA THR A 68 2.80 -6.78 -12.79
C THR A 68 2.25 -8.15 -12.40
N LEU A 69 3.07 -9.21 -12.52
CA LEU A 69 2.68 -10.55 -12.06
C LEU A 69 2.26 -10.56 -10.59
N SER A 70 2.90 -9.80 -9.71
CA SER A 70 2.46 -9.70 -8.31
C SER A 70 1.08 -9.04 -8.20
N ALA A 71 0.85 -7.94 -8.92
CA ALA A 71 -0.42 -7.22 -8.86
C ALA A 71 -1.60 -8.06 -9.33
N VAL A 72 -1.46 -8.71 -10.49
CA VAL A 72 -2.52 -9.58 -11.02
C VAL A 72 -2.74 -10.83 -10.15
N SER A 73 -1.73 -11.26 -9.38
CA SER A 73 -1.84 -12.38 -8.44
C SER A 73 -2.67 -12.05 -7.18
N SER A 74 -2.94 -10.77 -6.93
CA SER A 74 -3.81 -10.29 -5.85
C SER A 74 -5.11 -9.67 -6.36
N SER A 75 -5.39 -9.74 -7.66
CA SER A 75 -6.61 -9.19 -8.26
C SER A 75 -7.81 -10.13 -8.08
N THR A 76 -9.00 -9.56 -7.93
CA THR A 76 -10.28 -10.28 -8.09
C THR A 76 -11.01 -9.95 -9.38
N ASP A 77 -10.51 -9.01 -10.19
CA ASP A 77 -11.04 -8.69 -11.51
C ASP A 77 -10.50 -9.69 -12.55
N PRO A 78 -11.36 -10.54 -13.15
CA PRO A 78 -10.94 -11.53 -14.15
C PRO A 78 -10.22 -10.92 -15.34
N THR A 79 -10.61 -9.71 -15.76
CA THR A 79 -9.98 -9.02 -16.90
C THR A 79 -8.53 -8.62 -16.62
N CYS A 80 -8.15 -8.57 -15.33
CA CYS A 80 -6.81 -8.25 -14.88
C CYS A 80 -5.92 -9.49 -14.65
N TYR A 81 -6.46 -10.70 -14.43
CA TYR A 81 -5.64 -11.89 -14.11
C TYR A 81 -5.79 -13.11 -15.04
N GLU A 82 -6.90 -13.22 -15.79
CA GLU A 82 -7.15 -14.40 -16.64
C GLU A 82 -6.05 -14.58 -17.71
N GLY A 83 -5.51 -15.80 -17.81
CA GLY A 83 -4.47 -16.14 -18.79
C GLY A 83 -3.04 -15.75 -18.42
N PHE A 84 -2.79 -15.16 -17.23
CA PHE A 84 -1.45 -14.72 -16.81
C PHE A 84 -0.73 -15.64 -15.80
N GLY A 85 -1.32 -16.79 -15.45
CA GLY A 85 -0.75 -17.72 -14.47
C GLY A 85 0.58 -18.36 -14.91
N PRO A 86 1.37 -18.93 -13.97
CA PRO A 86 1.05 -19.13 -12.55
C PRO A 86 1.22 -17.87 -11.70
N PHE A 87 0.43 -17.78 -10.62
CA PHE A 87 0.36 -16.60 -9.75
C PHE A 87 1.35 -16.65 -8.58
N MET A 88 1.75 -15.46 -8.12
CA MET A 88 2.61 -15.25 -6.96
C MET A 88 1.91 -15.72 -5.68
N PRO A 89 2.55 -16.62 -4.90
CA PRO A 89 2.01 -17.04 -3.61
C PRO A 89 2.21 -15.97 -2.53
N GLY A 90 1.57 -16.19 -1.38
CA GLY A 90 1.72 -15.34 -0.19
C GLY A 90 0.89 -14.06 -0.23
N PHE A 91 -0.16 -14.04 -1.05
CA PHE A 91 -1.21 -13.03 -1.02
C PHE A 91 -2.54 -13.66 -0.61
N SER A 92 -3.37 -12.90 0.10
CA SER A 92 -4.74 -13.29 0.45
C SER A 92 -5.66 -12.09 0.34
N ILE A 93 -6.93 -12.35 0.07
CA ILE A 93 -7.92 -11.32 -0.23
C ILE A 93 -9.07 -11.42 0.78
N ILE A 94 -9.49 -10.28 1.30
CA ILE A 94 -10.67 -10.13 2.16
C ILE A 94 -11.66 -9.16 1.52
N PRO A 95 -12.96 -9.17 1.88
CA PRO A 95 -13.88 -8.12 1.46
C PRO A 95 -13.37 -6.73 1.85
N TYR A 96 -13.54 -5.74 0.97
CA TYR A 96 -13.27 -4.34 1.30
C TYR A 96 -14.26 -3.84 2.36
N ASN A 97 -13.86 -2.86 3.17
CA ASN A 97 -14.70 -2.27 4.21
C ASN A 97 -15.22 -3.29 5.27
N ASP A 98 -14.48 -4.37 5.53
CA ASP A 98 -14.82 -5.40 6.53
C ASP A 98 -13.70 -5.59 7.56
N LEU A 99 -13.83 -4.92 8.71
CA LEU A 99 -12.88 -5.02 9.82
C LEU A 99 -12.89 -6.40 10.50
N ALA A 100 -14.03 -7.11 10.47
CA ALA A 100 -14.12 -8.43 11.09
C ALA A 100 -13.38 -9.48 10.25
N ALA A 101 -13.48 -9.39 8.92
CA ALA A 101 -12.68 -10.20 8.00
C ALA A 101 -11.18 -9.89 8.15
N LEU A 102 -10.81 -8.61 8.27
CA LEU A 102 -9.43 -8.23 8.54
C LEU A 102 -8.94 -8.83 9.87
N GLU A 103 -9.62 -8.58 10.99
CA GLU A 103 -9.21 -9.09 12.30
C GLU A 103 -9.09 -10.63 12.32
N LYS A 104 -9.95 -11.33 11.59
CA LYS A 104 -9.86 -12.79 11.44
C LYS A 104 -8.54 -13.20 10.77
N GLU A 105 -8.16 -12.59 9.65
CA GLU A 105 -6.92 -12.90 8.94
C GLU A 105 -5.67 -12.49 9.73
N LEU A 106 -5.71 -11.37 10.46
CA LEU A 106 -4.58 -10.89 11.28
C LEU A 106 -4.25 -11.80 12.47
N LYS A 107 -5.06 -12.82 12.76
CA LYS A 107 -4.74 -13.87 13.75
C LYS A 107 -3.59 -14.78 13.30
N ASP A 108 -3.33 -14.87 11.99
CA ASP A 108 -2.16 -15.59 11.48
C ASP A 108 -0.88 -14.78 11.77
N PRO A 109 0.07 -15.32 12.55
CA PRO A 109 1.31 -14.61 12.89
C PRO A 109 2.20 -14.34 11.67
N ASN A 110 1.96 -15.01 10.53
CA ASN A 110 2.73 -14.86 9.31
C ASN A 110 2.26 -13.71 8.40
N VAL A 111 1.21 -12.97 8.80
CA VAL A 111 0.81 -11.76 8.07
C VAL A 111 1.84 -10.66 8.32
N ALA A 112 2.47 -10.17 7.25
CA ALA A 112 3.44 -9.08 7.31
C ALA A 112 2.77 -7.72 7.13
N ALA A 113 1.78 -7.62 6.24
CA ALA A 113 1.10 -6.37 5.94
C ALA A 113 -0.35 -6.54 5.48
N PHE A 114 -1.11 -5.46 5.59
CA PHE A 114 -2.36 -5.23 4.86
C PHE A 114 -2.16 -4.02 3.94
N MET A 115 -2.37 -4.22 2.64
CA MET A 115 -2.29 -3.17 1.62
C MET A 115 -3.69 -2.83 1.13
N VAL A 116 -4.07 -1.56 1.23
CA VAL A 116 -5.42 -1.12 0.91
C VAL A 116 -5.46 0.32 0.43
N GLU A 117 -6.34 0.61 -0.52
CA GLU A 117 -6.69 1.96 -0.95
C GLU A 117 -7.63 2.61 0.08
N PRO A 118 -7.41 3.87 0.51
CA PRO A 118 -8.34 4.58 1.39
C PRO A 118 -9.76 4.71 0.82
N ILE A 119 -9.87 4.80 -0.50
CA ILE A 119 -11.09 4.74 -1.32
C ILE A 119 -10.70 3.95 -2.57
N GLN A 120 -11.40 2.86 -2.90
CA GLN A 120 -11.04 2.08 -4.09
C GLN A 120 -11.45 2.81 -5.35
N GLY A 121 -10.49 3.15 -6.21
CA GLY A 121 -10.77 3.96 -7.39
C GLY A 121 -11.31 3.14 -8.56
N GLU A 122 -10.53 2.18 -9.05
CA GLU A 122 -10.90 1.38 -10.23
C GLU A 122 -12.06 0.42 -9.97
N ALA A 123 -12.37 0.11 -8.70
CA ALA A 123 -13.56 -0.62 -8.30
C ALA A 123 -14.87 0.18 -8.47
N GLY A 124 -14.78 1.44 -8.92
CA GLY A 124 -15.94 2.31 -9.12
C GLY A 124 -16.12 3.38 -8.04
N VAL A 125 -15.01 3.92 -7.51
CA VAL A 125 -15.02 4.98 -6.47
C VAL A 125 -15.79 4.52 -5.23
N VAL A 126 -15.32 3.43 -4.62
CA VAL A 126 -15.96 2.83 -3.43
C VAL A 126 -15.40 3.50 -2.18
N VAL A 127 -16.22 4.36 -1.57
CA VAL A 127 -15.92 5.03 -0.30
C VAL A 127 -16.26 4.07 0.85
N PRO A 128 -15.35 3.79 1.80
CA PRO A 128 -15.63 2.91 2.92
C PRO A 128 -16.55 3.59 3.96
N ASP A 129 -17.03 2.83 4.94
CA ASP A 129 -17.78 3.39 6.05
C ASP A 129 -16.88 4.23 6.97
N ASP A 130 -17.48 5.23 7.63
CA ASP A 130 -16.78 6.05 8.61
C ASP A 130 -16.12 5.19 9.70
N GLY A 131 -14.82 5.39 9.93
CA GLY A 131 -14.05 4.69 10.95
C GLY A 131 -13.36 3.42 10.43
N TYR A 132 -13.54 3.06 9.16
CA TYR A 132 -12.87 1.91 8.57
C TYR A 132 -11.34 2.07 8.62
N LEU A 133 -10.79 3.20 8.19
CA LEU A 133 -9.34 3.40 8.12
C LEU A 133 -8.71 3.46 9.51
N LYS A 134 -9.41 4.04 10.48
CA LYS A 134 -9.04 4.01 11.90
C LYS A 134 -9.08 2.59 12.45
N GLY A 135 -10.12 1.81 12.14
CA GLY A 135 -10.18 0.40 12.50
C GLY A 135 -9.03 -0.42 11.91
N VAL A 136 -8.68 -0.18 10.64
CA VAL A 136 -7.52 -0.78 9.98
C VAL A 136 -6.23 -0.44 10.74
N ARG A 137 -6.03 0.84 11.08
CA ARG A 137 -4.86 1.29 11.85
C ARG A 137 -4.78 0.59 13.22
N ASP A 138 -5.88 0.55 13.95
CA ASP A 138 -5.95 -0.05 15.29
C ASP A 138 -5.66 -1.56 15.23
N LEU A 139 -6.26 -2.27 14.27
CA LEU A 139 -6.05 -3.70 14.07
C LEU A 139 -4.62 -4.04 13.64
N CYS A 140 -4.06 -3.30 12.68
CA CYS A 140 -2.67 -3.50 12.25
C CYS A 140 -1.68 -3.29 13.40
N THR A 141 -1.90 -2.25 14.22
CA THR A 141 -1.10 -1.98 15.42
C THR A 141 -1.20 -3.12 16.44
N LYS A 142 -2.43 -3.55 16.78
CA LYS A 142 -2.70 -4.63 17.74
C LYS A 142 -2.00 -5.94 17.37
N HIS A 143 -1.95 -6.26 16.07
CA HIS A 143 -1.42 -7.53 15.57
C HIS A 143 0.05 -7.45 15.11
N ASN A 144 0.72 -6.30 15.30
CA ASN A 144 2.07 -6.03 14.79
C ASN A 144 2.16 -6.37 13.29
N VAL A 145 1.29 -5.77 12.50
CA VAL A 145 1.19 -5.91 11.04
C VAL A 145 1.34 -4.53 10.43
N LEU A 146 2.10 -4.41 9.34
CA LEU A 146 2.27 -3.13 8.67
C LEU A 146 1.01 -2.78 7.88
N TRP A 147 0.52 -1.56 8.05
CA TRP A 147 -0.48 -0.99 7.16
C TRP A 147 0.20 -0.25 6.02
N ILE A 148 -0.09 -0.67 4.79
CA ILE A 148 0.32 0.01 3.56
C ILE A 148 -0.91 0.72 2.99
N ALA A 149 -0.89 2.05 2.94
CA ALA A 149 -1.92 2.82 2.24
C ALA A 149 -1.49 3.10 0.80
N ASP A 150 -2.28 2.62 -0.15
CA ASP A 150 -2.13 3.00 -1.55
C ASP A 150 -2.89 4.32 -1.79
N GLU A 151 -2.15 5.43 -1.75
CA GLU A 151 -2.67 6.77 -2.02
C GLU A 151 -2.25 7.27 -3.40
N VAL A 152 -1.91 6.36 -4.32
CA VAL A 152 -1.54 6.71 -5.69
C VAL A 152 -2.66 7.49 -6.39
N GLN A 153 -3.93 7.15 -6.13
CA GLN A 153 -5.10 7.84 -6.69
C GLN A 153 -5.75 8.83 -5.73
N THR A 154 -5.82 8.50 -4.45
CA THR A 154 -6.57 9.26 -3.43
C THR A 154 -5.77 10.38 -2.79
N GLY A 155 -4.44 10.31 -2.84
CA GLY A 155 -3.56 11.30 -2.23
C GLY A 155 -3.49 12.60 -3.02
N LEU A 156 -2.65 13.51 -2.51
CA LEU A 156 -2.29 14.78 -3.15
C LEU A 156 -3.51 15.66 -3.42
N CYS A 157 -4.26 15.97 -2.36
CA CYS A 157 -5.42 16.87 -2.38
C CYS A 157 -6.67 16.33 -3.09
N ARG A 158 -6.63 15.14 -3.72
CA ARG A 158 -7.73 14.61 -4.53
C ARG A 158 -9.05 14.52 -3.77
N THR A 159 -9.02 14.13 -2.50
CA THR A 159 -10.21 13.92 -1.66
C THR A 159 -10.51 15.11 -0.74
N GLY A 160 -9.86 16.27 -0.95
CA GLY A 160 -10.03 17.47 -0.11
C GLY A 160 -9.09 17.55 1.10
N ARG A 161 -8.19 16.57 1.27
CA ARG A 161 -7.09 16.53 2.25
C ARG A 161 -5.78 16.20 1.55
N MET A 162 -4.63 16.50 2.17
CA MET A 162 -3.34 16.22 1.53
C MET A 162 -3.19 14.72 1.25
N LEU A 163 -3.56 13.90 2.23
CA LEU A 163 -3.74 12.45 2.09
C LEU A 163 -5.16 12.07 2.49
N CYS A 164 -5.76 11.07 1.86
CA CYS A 164 -7.11 10.63 2.18
C CYS A 164 -7.23 10.06 3.60
N VAL A 165 -6.19 9.39 4.10
CA VAL A 165 -6.14 8.88 5.49
C VAL A 165 -6.28 9.98 6.55
N GLU A 166 -6.01 11.24 6.21
CA GLU A 166 -6.17 12.38 7.13
C GLU A 166 -7.63 12.67 7.50
N HIS A 167 -8.60 12.23 6.68
CA HIS A 167 -10.02 12.37 7.03
C HIS A 167 -10.37 11.66 8.35
N GLU A 168 -9.66 10.57 8.67
CA GLU A 168 -9.81 9.85 9.93
C GLU A 168 -8.65 10.09 10.91
N GLY A 169 -7.72 11.01 10.59
CA GLY A 169 -6.59 11.36 11.46
C GLY A 169 -5.64 10.19 11.71
N VAL A 170 -5.54 9.25 10.78
CA VAL A 170 -4.74 8.03 10.92
C VAL A 170 -3.52 8.05 10.00
N ARG A 171 -2.51 7.27 10.35
CA ARG A 171 -1.22 7.26 9.65
C ARG A 171 -0.79 5.82 9.30
N PRO A 172 -0.55 5.51 8.01
CA PRO A 172 -0.06 4.20 7.59
C PRO A 172 1.43 4.05 7.87
N ASP A 173 1.88 2.80 8.01
CA ASP A 173 3.30 2.48 8.22
C ASP A 173 4.10 2.65 6.92
N ILE A 174 3.47 2.37 5.78
CA ILE A 174 4.02 2.63 4.45
C ILE A 174 2.99 3.39 3.63
N LEU A 175 3.40 4.50 3.03
CA LEU A 175 2.59 5.32 2.13
C LEU A 175 3.10 5.18 0.70
N ILE A 176 2.21 4.92 -0.25
CA ILE A 176 2.53 4.91 -1.67
C ILE A 176 1.88 6.12 -2.34
N LEU A 177 2.67 6.91 -3.05
CA LEU A 177 2.23 8.04 -3.87
C LEU A 177 2.66 7.84 -5.33
N GLY A 178 1.92 8.44 -6.25
CA GLY A 178 2.22 8.42 -7.68
C GLY A 178 1.30 9.38 -8.42
N LYS A 179 0.97 9.09 -9.69
CA LYS A 179 0.02 9.87 -10.54
C LYS A 179 0.25 11.38 -10.44
N ALA A 180 -0.51 12.08 -9.60
CA ALA A 180 -0.44 13.53 -9.43
C ALA A 180 0.88 14.02 -8.79
N LEU A 181 1.74 13.11 -8.32
CA LEU A 181 3.02 13.45 -7.70
C LEU A 181 3.93 14.30 -8.61
N SER A 182 3.89 14.06 -9.93
CA SER A 182 4.61 14.88 -10.91
C SER A 182 3.77 16.01 -11.52
N GLY A 183 2.54 16.23 -11.05
CA GLY A 183 1.57 17.07 -11.75
C GLY A 183 1.16 16.52 -13.12
N GLY A 184 1.44 15.25 -13.42
CA GLY A 184 1.15 14.62 -14.71
C GLY A 184 2.21 14.86 -15.79
N VAL A 185 3.40 15.37 -15.44
CA VAL A 185 4.45 15.73 -16.40
C VAL A 185 5.35 14.54 -16.76
N TYR A 186 5.69 13.69 -15.80
CA TYR A 186 6.57 12.53 -15.99
C TYR A 186 6.22 11.39 -15.02
N PRO A 187 6.59 10.13 -15.32
CA PRO A 187 6.33 9.02 -14.40
C PRO A 187 7.22 9.14 -13.16
N VAL A 188 6.58 9.25 -12.00
CA VAL A 188 7.22 9.16 -10.69
C VAL A 188 6.25 8.57 -9.67
N SER A 189 6.78 7.78 -8.75
CA SER A 189 6.11 7.33 -7.55
C SER A 189 7.05 7.45 -6.35
N ALA A 190 6.48 7.45 -5.16
CA ALA A 190 7.23 7.53 -3.91
C ALA A 190 6.68 6.50 -2.92
N VAL A 191 7.59 5.77 -2.27
CA VAL A 191 7.26 4.90 -1.14
C VAL A 191 7.87 5.50 0.11
N LEU A 192 7.03 5.95 1.05
CA LEU A 192 7.46 6.57 2.30
C LEU A 192 7.25 5.61 3.47
N ALA A 193 8.22 5.55 4.38
CA ALA A 193 8.23 4.67 5.57
C ALA A 193 9.11 5.25 6.68
#